data_AF-A0A6G2D7S5-F1
#
_entry.id   AF-A0A6G2D7S5-F1
#
_cell.length_a   1.000
_cell.length_b   1.000
_cell.length_c   1.000
_cell.angle_alpha   90.00
_cell.angle_beta   90.00
_cell.angle_gamma   90.00
#
_symmetry.space_group_name_H-M   'P 1'
#
loop_
_entity.id
_entity.type
_entity.pdbx_description
1 polymer ?
#
loop_
_entity_poly.entity_id
_entity_poly.type
_entity_poly.pdbx_seq_one_letter_code
_entity_poly.pdbx_strand_id
1 'polypeptide(L)'
;MSEIKWIKITTDIFDDEKICLIDALPDPDAILVIWFKILTLAGKHNSNGLLMMTDKVHYTDEMLATIFRRPLNTVRMAIGVFEQFGMIE
;
A
#
# COMPACT_ATOMS: atom_id res chain seq x y z
N MET A 1 -6.79 -2.40 22.41
CA MET A 1 -6.75 -1.18 21.58
C MET A 1 -8.08 -1.03 20.87
N SER A 2 -8.60 0.18 20.74
CA SER A 2 -9.84 0.44 19.99
C SER A 2 -9.66 0.08 18.51
N GLU A 3 -10.63 -0.62 17.95
CA GLU A 3 -10.69 -0.95 16.52
C GLU A 3 -10.63 0.34 15.67
N ILE A 4 -9.63 0.46 14.79
CA ILE A 4 -9.58 1.54 13.80
C ILE A 4 -10.50 1.17 12.64
N LYS A 5 -11.59 1.93 12.48
CA LYS A 5 -12.62 1.68 11.46
C LYS A 5 -12.40 2.43 10.16
N TRP A 6 -11.64 3.53 10.18
CA TRP A 6 -11.41 4.39 9.02
C TRP A 6 -10.05 5.08 9.07
N ILE A 7 -9.52 5.40 7.89
CA ILE A 7 -8.40 6.32 7.68
C ILE A 7 -8.93 7.59 7.01
N LYS A 8 -8.32 8.73 7.30
CA LYS A 8 -8.58 9.99 6.58
C LYS A 8 -7.48 10.18 5.54
N ILE A 9 -7.85 10.67 4.36
CA ILE A 9 -6.94 10.95 3.24
C ILE A 9 -7.16 12.40 2.85
N THR A 10 -6.08 13.09 2.48
CA THR A 10 -6.16 14.48 2.05
C THR A 10 -6.89 14.58 0.70
N THR A 11 -7.60 15.67 0.49
CA THR A 11 -8.41 15.86 -0.74
C THR A 11 -7.54 16.12 -1.98
N ASP A 12 -6.29 16.49 -1.76
CA ASP A 12 -5.26 16.80 -2.74
C ASP A 12 -4.29 15.62 -2.97
N ILE A 13 -4.62 14.40 -2.52
CA ILE A 13 -3.74 13.24 -2.70
C ILE A 13 -3.37 13.00 -4.17
N PHE A 14 -4.26 13.33 -5.10
CA PHE A 14 -4.01 13.17 -6.54
C PHE A 14 -3.16 14.30 -7.14
N ASP A 15 -2.91 15.37 -6.38
CA ASP A 15 -1.99 16.44 -6.74
C ASP A 15 -0.57 16.17 -6.20
N ASP A 16 -0.38 15.14 -5.37
CA ASP A 16 0.94 14.72 -4.89
C ASP A 16 1.82 14.30 -6.07
N GLU A 17 3.07 14.78 -6.08
CA GLU A 17 3.99 14.55 -7.21
C GLU A 17 4.26 13.06 -7.46
N LYS A 18 4.35 12.24 -6.41
CA LYS A 18 4.58 10.79 -6.56
C LYS A 18 3.34 10.09 -7.09
N ILE A 19 2.15 10.53 -6.66
CA ILE A 19 0.88 10.00 -7.18
C ILE A 19 0.72 10.38 -8.66
N CYS A 20 1.03 11.62 -9.05
CA CYS A 20 1.07 12.05 -10.46
C CYS A 20 2.04 11.18 -11.30
N LEU A 21 3.23 10.88 -10.75
CA LEU A 21 4.21 10.03 -11.44
C LEU A 21 3.74 8.57 -11.56
N ILE A 22 3.07 8.03 -10.54
CA ILE A 22 2.44 6.70 -10.61
C ILE A 22 1.36 6.67 -11.69
N ASP A 23 0.56 7.73 -11.81
CA ASP A 23 -0.53 7.80 -12.78
C ASP A 23 -0.05 7.79 -14.25
N ALA A 24 1.21 8.16 -14.47
CA ALA A 24 1.88 8.09 -15.77
C ALA A 24 2.52 6.73 -16.09
N LEU A 25 2.55 5.78 -15.15
CA LEU A 25 3.08 4.43 -15.36
C LEU A 25 2.06 3.52 -16.07
N PRO A 26 2.49 2.38 -16.65
CA PRO A 26 1.58 1.34 -17.09
C PRO A 26 0.74 0.78 -15.93
N ASP A 27 -0.53 0.49 -16.19
CA ASP A 27 -1.51 -0.02 -15.20
C ASP A 27 -1.62 0.84 -13.91
N PRO A 28 -1.79 2.17 -14.02
CA PRO A 28 -1.74 3.09 -12.87
C PRO A 28 -2.83 2.78 -11.84
N ASP A 29 -4.04 2.43 -12.29
CA ASP A 29 -5.15 2.01 -11.45
C ASP A 29 -4.79 0.82 -10.54
N ALA A 30 -4.01 -0.14 -11.06
CA ALA A 30 -3.62 -1.31 -10.29
C ALA A 30 -2.65 -0.91 -9.17
N ILE A 31 -1.68 -0.04 -9.47
CA ILE A 31 -0.69 0.48 -8.52
C ILE A 31 -1.41 1.30 -7.44
N LEU A 32 -2.23 2.28 -7.83
CA LEU A 32 -2.97 3.13 -6.90
C LEU A 32 -3.90 2.33 -5.98
N VAL A 33 -4.60 1.33 -6.51
CA VAL A 33 -5.43 0.45 -5.68
C VAL A 33 -4.60 -0.32 -4.65
N ILE A 34 -3.39 -0.77 -5.00
CA ILE A 34 -2.49 -1.44 -4.05
C ILE A 34 -2.00 -0.45 -2.99
N TRP A 35 -1.71 0.81 -3.36
CA TRP A 35 -1.35 1.86 -2.40
C TRP A 35 -2.44 2.06 -1.32
N PHE A 36 -3.70 2.23 -1.73
CA PHE A 36 -4.80 2.36 -0.77
C PHE A 36 -5.02 1.09 0.08
N LYS A 37 -4.75 -0.10 -0.46
CA LYS A 37 -4.79 -1.34 0.31
C LYS A 37 -3.68 -1.41 1.36
N ILE A 38 -2.49 -0.92 1.06
CA ILE A 38 -1.41 -0.77 2.04
C ILE A 38 -1.80 0.22 3.14
N LEU A 39 -2.30 1.41 2.78
CA LEU A 39 -2.72 2.42 3.75
C LEU A 39 -3.81 1.91 4.71
N THR A 40 -4.80 1.20 4.17
CA THR A 40 -5.89 0.62 4.99
C THR A 40 -5.41 -0.55 5.86
N LEU A 41 -4.47 -1.36 5.37
CA LEU A 41 -3.84 -2.42 6.16
C LEU A 41 -3.01 -1.86 7.31
N ALA A 42 -2.18 -0.84 7.04
CA ALA A 42 -1.40 -0.14 8.05
C ALA A 42 -2.30 0.53 9.10
N GLY A 43 -3.37 1.20 8.66
CA GLY A 43 -4.36 1.79 9.56
C GLY A 43 -5.09 0.75 10.42
N LYS A 44 -5.37 -0.44 9.89
CA LYS A 44 -6.02 -1.52 10.65
C LYS A 44 -5.12 -2.09 11.76
N HIS A 45 -3.83 -2.30 11.47
CA HIS A 45 -2.87 -2.81 12.45
C HIS A 45 -2.45 -1.73 13.46
N ASN A 46 -2.37 -0.48 13.00
CA ASN A 46 -1.94 0.67 13.80
C ASN A 46 -0.60 0.43 14.53
N SER A 47 0.31 -0.29 13.87
CA SER A 47 1.61 -0.70 14.42
C SER A 47 2.73 0.25 14.01
N ASN A 48 2.48 1.56 14.10
CA ASN A 48 3.43 2.63 13.75
C ASN A 48 4.04 2.50 12.34
N GLY A 49 3.21 2.14 11.36
CA GLY A 49 3.63 1.98 9.95
C GLY A 49 4.13 0.60 9.57
N LEU A 50 4.38 -0.30 10.53
CA LEU A 50 4.83 -1.66 10.23
C LEU A 50 3.68 -2.53 9.69
N LEU A 51 3.86 -3.09 8.50
CA LEU A 51 2.96 -4.09 7.93
C LEU A 51 3.29 -5.48 8.48
N MET A 52 2.77 -5.78 9.66
CA MET A 52 2.95 -7.08 10.31
C MET A 52 1.65 -7.87 10.36
N MET A 53 1.69 -9.15 10.01
CA MET A 53 0.54 -10.06 10.17
C MET A 53 0.32 -10.40 11.65
N THR A 54 1.42 -10.55 12.38
CA THR A 54 1.51 -10.74 13.83
C THR A 54 2.74 -9.99 14.33
N ASP A 55 2.91 -9.81 15.63
CA ASP A 55 4.06 -9.10 16.23
C ASP A 55 5.46 -9.66 15.84
N LYS A 56 5.52 -10.78 15.12
CA LYS A 56 6.76 -11.46 14.71
C LYS A 56 6.89 -11.71 13.21
N VAL A 57 5.85 -11.47 12.41
CA VAL A 57 5.81 -11.85 10.99
C VAL A 57 5.42 -10.66 10.14
N HIS A 58 6.35 -10.18 9.32
CA HIS A 58 6.10 -9.19 8.28
C HIS A 58 5.29 -9.82 7.13
N TYR A 59 4.45 -9.04 6.48
CA TYR A 59 3.81 -9.50 5.25
C TYR A 59 4.85 -9.68 4.15
N THR A 60 4.81 -10.83 3.46
CA THR A 60 5.56 -11.02 2.21
C THR A 60 4.70 -10.61 1.01
N ASP A 61 5.33 -10.44 -0.15
CA ASP A 61 4.63 -10.14 -1.40
C ASP A 61 3.55 -11.18 -1.74
N GLU A 62 3.80 -12.47 -1.47
CA GLU A 62 2.84 -13.56 -1.70
C GLU A 62 1.61 -13.43 -0.79
N MET A 63 1.85 -13.05 0.47
CA MET A 63 0.78 -12.81 1.43
C MET A 63 -0.03 -11.59 1.01
N LEU A 64 0.64 -10.49 0.64
CA LEU A 64 0.01 -9.26 0.14
C LEU A 64 -0.82 -9.53 -1.13
N ALA A 65 -0.27 -10.27 -2.11
CA ALA A 65 -0.99 -10.68 -3.31
C ALA A 65 -2.27 -11.44 -3.00
N THR A 66 -2.21 -12.35 -2.01
CA THR A 66 -3.37 -13.13 -1.56
C THR A 66 -4.44 -12.23 -0.93
N ILE A 67 -4.08 -11.37 0.04
CA ILE A 67 -5.05 -10.53 0.74
C ILE A 67 -5.57 -9.38 -0.15
N PHE A 68 -4.73 -8.87 -1.05
CA PHE A 68 -5.09 -7.82 -2.00
C PHE A 68 -5.82 -8.39 -3.20
N ARG A 69 -5.89 -9.72 -3.38
CA ARG A 69 -6.55 -10.36 -4.52
C ARG A 69 -6.06 -9.77 -5.85
N ARG A 70 -4.73 -9.65 -5.96
CA ARG A 70 -4.02 -9.17 -7.16
C ARG A 70 -2.97 -10.19 -7.57
N PRO A 71 -2.60 -10.25 -8.86
CA PRO A 71 -1.50 -11.11 -9.29
C PRO A 71 -0.20 -10.75 -8.55
N LEU A 72 0.59 -11.77 -8.17
CA LEU A 72 1.84 -11.58 -7.44
C LEU A 72 2.79 -10.58 -8.14
N ASN A 73 2.93 -10.70 -9.45
CA ASN A 73 3.81 -9.82 -10.23
C ASN A 73 3.33 -8.36 -10.21
N THR A 74 2.01 -8.12 -10.19
CA THR A 74 1.45 -6.78 -10.07
C THR A 74 1.73 -6.19 -8.69
N VAL A 75 1.64 -7.00 -7.64
CA VAL A 75 1.97 -6.56 -6.27
C VAL A 75 3.44 -6.25 -6.13
N ARG A 76 4.34 -7.12 -6.61
CA ARG A 76 5.79 -6.88 -6.62
C ARG A 76 6.16 -5.62 -7.38
N MET A 77 5.56 -5.41 -8.55
CA MET A 77 5.79 -4.21 -9.34
C MET A 77 5.37 -2.96 -8.57
N ALA A 78 4.17 -2.95 -7.97
CA ALA A 78 3.69 -1.81 -7.19
C ALA A 78 4.57 -1.53 -5.96
N ILE A 79 4.95 -2.58 -5.21
CA ILE A 79 5.87 -2.46 -4.05
C ILE A 79 7.21 -1.85 -4.49
N GLY A 80 7.80 -2.34 -5.58
CA GLY A 80 9.04 -1.77 -6.11
C GLY A 80 8.92 -0.29 -6.51
N VAL A 81 7.78 0.12 -7.07
CA VAL A 81 7.50 1.55 -7.37
C VAL A 81 7.42 2.36 -6.07
N PHE A 82 6.74 1.85 -5.04
CA PHE A 82 6.62 2.54 -3.75
C PHE A 82 7.96 2.65 -3.04
N GLU A 83 8.79 1.60 -3.05
CA GLU A 83 10.16 1.64 -2.52
C GLU A 83 11.01 2.66 -3.29
N GLN A 84 10.97 2.63 -4.62
CA GLN A 84 11.71 3.57 -5.46
C GLN A 84 11.32 5.03 -5.19
N PHE A 85 10.04 5.29 -4.92
CA PHE A 85 9.53 6.62 -4.60
C PHE A 85 9.63 6.96 -3.10
N GLY A 86 10.20 6.10 -2.27
CA GLY A 86 10.33 6.29 -0.83
C GLY A 86 8.96 6.50 -0.15
N MET A 87 7.96 5.75 -0.60
CA MET A 87 6.61 5.71 -0.01
C MET A 87 6.48 4.59 1.03
N ILE A 88 7.34 3.57 0.94
CA ILE A 88 7.52 2.49 1.92
C ILE A 88 9.03 2.20 2.09
N GLU A 89 9.39 1.52 3.17
CA GLU A 89 10.77 1.11 3.55
C GLU A 89 10.82 -0.38 3.91
#